data_AF-K2D3U7-F1
#
_entry.id   AF-K2D3U7-F1
#
_cell.length_a   1.000
_cell.length_b   1.000
_cell.length_c   1.000
_cell.angle_alpha   90.00
_cell.angle_beta   90.00
_cell.angle_gamma   90.00
#
_symmetry.space_group_name_H-M   'P 1'
#
loop_
_entity.id
_entity.type
_entity.pdbx_description
1 polymer ?
#
loop_
_entity_poly.entity_id
_entity_poly.type
_entity_poly.pdbx_seq_one_letter_code
_entity_poly.pdbx_strand_id
1 'polypeptide(L)'
;MKNNTNKLISFALLFVLSLTLTGCSIKNPISTLIKKQIDKVAEVPEKITGSFTDLINAGKSLKCTYESDMGGTKISGTTYVAGKKMRTDSTVNIDLGQGPQDMGSHMIMDGDYFYMWTEGSETGTKMKISSVEGYNSGDSTDSSIPDSFKSNTNEALNQIKENFDYNCMLWLADSSMFETPSDVTFTEFNLSNMGSFGLP
;
A
#
# COMPACT_ATOMS: atom_id res chain seq x y z
N MET A 1 -12.18 -89.06 3.79
CA MET A 1 -11.76 -88.11 2.75
C MET A 1 -12.85 -88.06 1.69
N LYS A 2 -13.58 -86.94 1.58
CA LYS A 2 -14.75 -86.82 0.69
C LYS A 2 -14.76 -85.42 0.07
N ASN A 3 -14.37 -85.37 -1.21
CA ASN A 3 -14.65 -84.25 -2.10
C ASN A 3 -16.09 -84.38 -2.62
N ASN A 4 -16.82 -83.26 -2.73
CA ASN A 4 -17.92 -83.09 -3.69
C ASN A 4 -18.26 -81.59 -3.82
N THR A 5 -17.91 -80.89 -4.90
CA THR A 5 -18.65 -80.67 -6.17
C THR A 5 -20.00 -79.95 -6.05
N ASN A 6 -20.09 -78.82 -6.78
CA ASN A 6 -21.26 -78.21 -7.42
C ASN A 6 -22.37 -77.59 -6.54
N LYS A 7 -22.62 -76.29 -6.76
CA LYS A 7 -23.87 -75.82 -7.40
C LYS A 7 -23.82 -74.32 -7.68
N LEU A 8 -23.67 -74.04 -8.97
CA LEU A 8 -24.20 -72.88 -9.66
C LEU A 8 -25.71 -72.76 -9.41
N ILE A 9 -26.20 -71.51 -9.42
CA ILE A 9 -27.58 -71.03 -9.56
C ILE A 9 -28.32 -70.73 -8.25
N SER A 10 -29.05 -69.59 -8.25
CA SER A 10 -29.99 -69.06 -7.24
C SER A 10 -29.30 -68.29 -6.10
N PHE A 11 -29.34 -66.96 -5.97
CA PHE A 11 -30.32 -65.92 -6.28
C PHE A 11 -29.53 -64.60 -6.37
N ALA A 12 -29.59 -63.80 -7.45
CA ALA A 12 -30.69 -62.85 -7.68
C ALA A 12 -31.13 -62.07 -6.41
N LEU A 13 -30.21 -61.52 -5.61
CA LEU A 13 -30.60 -60.62 -4.50
C LEU A 13 -29.50 -59.70 -3.93
N LEU A 14 -28.51 -59.29 -4.73
CA LEU A 14 -27.49 -58.32 -4.28
C LEU A 14 -27.21 -57.26 -5.36
N PHE A 15 -28.27 -56.88 -6.09
CA PHE A 15 -28.24 -55.86 -7.14
C PHE A 15 -29.14 -54.66 -6.79
N VAL A 16 -29.27 -54.31 -5.51
CA VAL A 16 -29.95 -53.06 -5.09
C VAL A 16 -29.37 -52.67 -3.74
N LEU A 17 -28.26 -51.91 -3.72
CA LEU A 17 -27.96 -50.90 -2.69
C LEU A 17 -26.60 -50.18 -2.87
N SER A 18 -26.02 -50.16 -4.06
CA SER A 18 -25.05 -49.09 -4.41
C SER A 18 -25.82 -47.80 -4.69
N LEU A 19 -26.52 -47.29 -3.67
CA LEU A 19 -26.98 -45.91 -3.62
C LEU A 19 -25.74 -45.05 -3.46
N THR A 20 -25.34 -44.49 -4.58
CA THR A 20 -24.38 -43.41 -4.70
C THR A 20 -24.76 -42.29 -3.73
N LEU A 21 -24.04 -42.18 -2.60
CA LEU A 21 -23.89 -40.90 -1.91
C LEU A 21 -23.02 -40.01 -2.80
N THR A 22 -23.63 -39.51 -3.87
CA THR A 22 -23.16 -38.33 -4.58
C THR A 22 -23.41 -37.18 -3.62
N GLY A 23 -22.44 -36.92 -2.74
CA GLY A 23 -22.40 -35.70 -1.96
C GLY A 23 -22.37 -34.53 -2.94
N CYS A 24 -23.53 -33.92 -3.17
CA CYS A 24 -23.65 -32.62 -3.82
C CYS A 24 -22.82 -31.64 -2.99
N SER A 25 -21.59 -31.39 -3.43
CA SER A 25 -20.93 -30.12 -3.14
C SER A 25 -21.82 -29.03 -3.70
N ILE A 26 -22.58 -28.39 -2.82
CA ILE A 26 -23.21 -27.10 -3.07
C ILE A 26 -22.04 -26.14 -3.32
N LYS A 27 -21.57 -26.07 -4.57
CA LYS A 27 -20.77 -24.95 -5.03
C LYS A 27 -21.66 -23.73 -4.92
N ASN A 28 -21.56 -23.02 -3.79
CA ASN A 28 -22.27 -21.78 -3.55
C ASN A 28 -22.01 -20.85 -4.77
N PRO A 29 -23.02 -20.53 -5.58
CA PRO A 29 -22.84 -19.64 -6.74
C PRO A 29 -22.39 -18.23 -6.34
N ILE A 30 -22.52 -17.90 -5.05
CA ILE A 30 -22.09 -16.65 -4.44
C ILE A 30 -20.57 -16.48 -4.53
N SER A 31 -19.75 -17.53 -4.32
CA SER A 31 -18.29 -17.39 -4.39
C SER A 31 -17.79 -17.15 -5.82
N THR A 32 -18.51 -17.65 -6.81
CA THR A 32 -18.16 -17.47 -8.23
C THR A 32 -18.61 -16.10 -8.75
N LEU A 33 -19.74 -15.56 -8.25
CA LEU A 33 -20.19 -14.20 -8.54
C LEU A 33 -19.33 -13.14 -7.85
N ILE A 34 -18.90 -13.39 -6.61
CA ILE A 34 -17.93 -12.51 -5.91
C ILE A 34 -16.60 -12.54 -6.65
N LYS A 35 -16.08 -13.71 -7.06
CA LYS A 35 -14.82 -13.78 -7.82
C LYS A 35 -14.92 -13.07 -9.18
N LYS A 36 -16.02 -13.25 -9.91
CA LYS A 36 -16.28 -12.57 -11.20
C LYS A 36 -16.48 -11.05 -11.07
N GLN A 37 -16.94 -10.57 -9.92
CA GLN A 37 -17.05 -9.13 -9.61
C GLN A 37 -15.70 -8.55 -9.17
N ILE A 38 -14.91 -9.29 -8.38
CA ILE A 38 -13.55 -8.91 -7.96
C ILE A 38 -12.60 -8.85 -9.17
N ASP A 39 -12.69 -9.79 -10.11
CA ASP A 39 -11.91 -9.79 -11.35
C ASP A 39 -12.29 -8.63 -12.30
N LYS A 40 -13.42 -7.95 -12.05
CA LYS A 40 -13.91 -6.79 -12.83
C LYS A 40 -13.60 -5.43 -12.19
N VAL A 41 -12.93 -5.42 -11.03
CA VAL A 41 -12.37 -4.20 -10.41
C VAL A 41 -10.92 -3.97 -10.91
N ALA A 42 -10.48 -4.71 -11.93
CA ALA A 42 -9.22 -4.47 -12.61
C ALA A 42 -9.32 -3.33 -13.64
N GLU A 43 -8.44 -2.34 -13.46
CA GLU A 43 -7.77 -1.56 -14.52
C GLU A 43 -8.62 -0.64 -15.39
N VAL A 44 -9.27 0.38 -14.82
CA VAL A 44 -9.33 1.65 -15.56
C VAL A 44 -8.12 2.46 -15.12
N PRO A 45 -7.02 2.48 -15.91
CA PRO A 45 -5.88 3.32 -15.59
C PRO A 45 -6.32 4.78 -15.65
N GLU A 46 -6.13 5.49 -14.55
CA GLU A 46 -6.41 6.91 -14.39
C GLU A 46 -5.07 7.63 -14.25
N LYS A 47 -4.80 8.59 -15.15
CA LYS A 47 -3.65 9.47 -15.01
C LYS A 47 -4.05 10.65 -14.15
N ILE A 48 -3.32 10.88 -13.07
CA ILE A 48 -3.52 12.03 -12.18
C ILE A 48 -2.20 12.78 -12.11
N THR A 49 -2.21 14.06 -12.47
CA THR A 49 -1.07 14.95 -12.24
C THR A 49 -1.40 15.84 -11.06
N GLY A 50 -0.58 15.81 -10.02
CA GLY A 50 -0.82 16.60 -8.81
C GLY A 50 0.04 16.15 -7.64
N SER A 51 -0.29 16.66 -6.47
CA SER A 51 0.34 16.33 -5.19
C SER A 51 -0.30 15.11 -4.52
N PHE A 52 0.29 14.62 -3.43
CA PHE A 52 -0.34 13.60 -2.59
C PHE A 52 -1.72 14.03 -2.05
N THR A 53 -1.91 15.33 -1.78
CA THR A 53 -3.19 15.88 -1.33
C THR A 53 -4.27 15.74 -2.40
N ASP A 54 -3.91 15.90 -3.68
CA ASP A 54 -4.85 15.72 -4.80
C ASP A 54 -5.31 14.26 -4.92
N LEU A 55 -4.42 13.30 -4.67
CA LEU A 55 -4.78 11.87 -4.63
C LEU A 55 -5.77 11.55 -3.51
N ILE A 56 -5.58 12.13 -2.31
CA ILE A 56 -6.50 11.97 -1.17
C ILE A 56 -7.85 12.63 -1.49
N ASN A 57 -7.82 13.85 -2.03
CA ASN A 57 -9.02 14.61 -2.38
C ASN A 57 -9.82 14.00 -3.55
N ALA A 58 -9.21 13.13 -4.36
CA ALA A 58 -9.92 12.36 -5.38
C ALA A 58 -11.01 11.45 -4.77
N GLY A 59 -10.94 11.14 -3.47
CA GLY A 59 -11.98 10.40 -2.73
C GLY A 59 -12.16 8.95 -3.17
N LYS A 60 -11.21 8.41 -3.95
CA LYS A 60 -11.21 7.03 -4.46
C LYS A 60 -10.12 6.22 -3.74
N SER A 61 -10.34 4.91 -3.64
CA SER A 61 -9.25 4.00 -3.26
C SER A 61 -8.36 3.77 -4.48
N LEU A 62 -7.14 4.32 -4.46
CA LEU A 62 -6.21 4.28 -5.58
C LEU A 62 -4.89 3.62 -5.21
N LYS A 63 -4.34 2.84 -6.13
CA LYS A 63 -2.92 2.46 -6.17
C LYS A 63 -2.29 3.19 -7.34
N CYS A 64 -1.30 4.03 -7.06
CA CYS A 64 -0.65 4.90 -8.02
C CYS A 64 0.85 4.60 -8.07
N THR A 65 1.46 4.64 -9.25
CA THR A 65 2.92 4.65 -9.41
C THR A 65 3.38 5.95 -10.04
N TYR A 66 4.57 6.39 -9.70
CA TYR A 66 5.19 7.58 -10.27
C TYR A 66 6.68 7.39 -10.47
N GLU A 67 7.23 8.15 -11.40
CA GLU A 67 8.66 8.29 -11.66
C GLU A 67 8.94 9.76 -11.98
N SER A 68 10.06 10.29 -11.49
CA SER A 68 10.51 11.66 -11.77
C SER A 68 12.04 11.71 -11.79
N ASP A 69 12.58 12.65 -12.56
CA ASP A 69 14.02 12.95 -12.60
C ASP A 69 14.21 14.42 -12.20
N MET A 70 14.81 14.62 -11.04
CA MET A 70 15.04 15.94 -10.45
C MET A 70 16.52 16.26 -10.51
N GLY A 71 16.97 16.75 -11.66
CA GLY A 71 18.34 17.24 -11.82
C GLY A 71 19.39 16.15 -11.67
N GLY A 72 19.10 14.92 -12.11
CA GLY A 72 20.00 13.77 -12.03
C GLY A 72 19.70 12.81 -10.88
N THR A 73 18.83 13.20 -9.95
CA THR A 73 18.28 12.31 -8.93
C THR A 73 16.99 11.68 -9.44
N LYS A 74 17.01 10.38 -9.68
CA LYS A 74 15.80 9.65 -10.09
C LYS A 74 15.02 9.22 -8.86
N ILE A 75 13.73 9.53 -8.84
CA ILE A 75 12.81 9.05 -7.82
C ILE A 75 11.70 8.24 -8.48
N SER A 76 11.36 7.12 -7.86
CA SER A 76 10.16 6.36 -8.22
C SER A 76 9.46 5.92 -6.95
N GLY A 77 8.17 5.61 -7.07
CA GLY A 77 7.42 5.14 -5.90
C GLY A 77 6.06 4.57 -6.24
N THR A 78 5.47 3.94 -5.24
CA THR A 78 4.09 3.47 -5.24
C THR A 78 3.33 4.11 -4.09
N THR A 79 2.20 4.73 -4.39
CA THR A 79 1.30 5.34 -3.43
C THR A 79 -0.03 4.58 -3.38
N TYR A 80 -0.46 4.21 -2.18
CA TYR A 80 -1.77 3.63 -1.89
C TYR A 80 -2.61 4.65 -1.14
N VAL A 81 -3.85 4.87 -1.58
CA VAL A 81 -4.80 5.79 -0.97
C VAL A 81 -6.10 5.06 -0.68
N ALA A 82 -6.67 5.32 0.50
CA ALA A 82 -8.03 4.90 0.85
C ALA A 82 -8.63 5.87 1.88
N GLY A 83 -9.64 6.65 1.46
CA GLY A 83 -10.22 7.69 2.29
C GLY A 83 -9.18 8.75 2.66
N LYS A 84 -8.95 8.96 3.97
CA LYS A 84 -7.92 9.89 4.48
C LYS A 84 -6.58 9.22 4.79
N LYS A 85 -6.43 7.94 4.42
CA LYS A 85 -5.22 7.17 4.67
C LYS A 85 -4.39 7.08 3.40
N MET A 86 -3.08 7.12 3.57
CA MET A 86 -2.12 7.02 2.49
C MET A 86 -0.89 6.24 2.93
N ARG A 87 -0.31 5.46 2.03
CA ARG A 87 1.04 4.91 2.15
C ARG A 87 1.81 5.21 0.88
N THR A 88 3.05 5.66 1.02
CA THR A 88 3.98 5.77 -0.11
C THR A 88 5.24 5.00 0.21
N ASP A 89 5.68 4.17 -0.72
CA ASP A 89 6.97 3.51 -0.72
C ASP A 89 7.76 4.07 -1.91
N SER A 90 8.89 4.72 -1.65
CA SER A 90 9.70 5.43 -2.65
C SER A 90 11.12 4.91 -2.69
N THR A 91 11.75 4.97 -3.85
CA THR A 91 13.18 4.74 -4.04
C THR A 91 13.79 5.96 -4.70
N VAL A 92 14.87 6.48 -4.12
CA VAL A 92 15.64 7.58 -4.66
C VAL A 92 17.02 7.06 -5.07
N ASN A 93 17.41 7.30 -6.31
CA ASN A 93 18.74 7.00 -6.83
C ASN A 93 19.59 8.27 -6.73
N ILE A 94 20.58 8.26 -5.85
CA ILE A 94 21.48 9.40 -5.58
C ILE A 94 22.91 8.96 -5.86
N ASP A 95 23.70 9.80 -6.55
CA ASP A 95 25.14 9.62 -6.68
C ASP A 95 25.87 10.45 -5.63
N LEU A 96 26.42 9.80 -4.61
CA LEU A 96 27.18 10.43 -3.53
C LEU A 96 28.69 10.50 -3.83
N GLY A 97 29.08 10.42 -5.11
CA GLY A 97 30.48 10.42 -5.55
C GLY A 97 31.20 9.08 -5.43
N GLN A 98 30.48 8.03 -5.03
CA GLN A 98 30.95 6.64 -4.99
C GLN A 98 30.18 5.75 -5.99
N GLY A 99 29.38 6.37 -6.87
CA GLY A 99 28.46 5.70 -7.79
C GLY A 99 27.00 5.82 -7.33
N PRO A 100 26.05 5.47 -8.22
CA PRO A 100 24.62 5.55 -7.93
C PRO A 100 24.24 4.57 -6.83
N GLN A 101 23.55 5.07 -5.81
CA GLN A 101 23.01 4.29 -4.69
C GLN A 101 21.50 4.50 -4.59
N ASP A 102 20.79 3.39 -4.38
CA ASP A 102 19.36 3.42 -4.10
C ASP A 102 19.12 3.59 -2.59
N MET A 103 18.31 4.59 -2.24
CA MET A 103 17.79 4.80 -0.90
C MET A 103 16.26 4.63 -0.90
N GLY A 104 15.78 3.61 -0.19
CA GLY A 104 14.36 3.40 0.05
C GLY A 104 13.84 4.30 1.16
N SER A 105 12.63 4.82 1.00
CA SER A 105 11.93 5.55 2.05
C SER A 105 10.45 5.18 2.06
N HIS A 106 9.85 5.27 3.23
CA HIS A 106 8.46 4.91 3.44
C HIS A 106 7.74 6.03 4.20
N MET A 107 6.48 6.18 3.85
CA MET A 107 5.61 7.20 4.39
C MET A 107 4.23 6.61 4.65
N ILE A 108 3.66 6.86 5.83
CA ILE A 108 2.28 6.49 6.15
C ILE A 108 1.56 7.71 6.72
N MET A 109 0.34 7.93 6.25
CA MET A 109 -0.65 8.81 6.85
C MET A 109 -1.83 7.95 7.29
N ASP A 110 -2.08 7.86 8.59
CA ASP A 110 -3.12 6.99 9.15
C ASP A 110 -4.46 7.72 9.42
N GLY A 111 -4.47 9.04 9.24
CA GLY A 111 -5.59 9.94 9.49
C GLY A 111 -5.36 10.90 10.66
N ASP A 112 -4.47 10.57 11.59
CA ASP A 112 -4.12 11.41 12.74
C ASP A 112 -2.64 11.84 12.71
N TYR A 113 -1.77 10.92 12.29
CA TYR A 113 -0.32 11.09 12.23
C TYR A 113 0.23 10.82 10.84
N PHE A 114 1.32 11.50 10.57
CA PHE A 114 2.21 11.26 9.46
C PHE A 114 3.47 10.59 10.00
N TYR A 115 3.88 9.48 9.38
CA TYR A 115 5.01 8.66 9.75
C TYR A 115 5.96 8.58 8.57
N MET A 116 7.25 8.61 8.85
CA MET A 116 8.29 8.47 7.84
C MET A 116 9.50 7.74 8.39
N TRP A 117 10.07 6.85 7.60
CA TRP A 117 11.31 6.15 7.92
C TRP A 117 12.05 5.76 6.64
N THR A 118 13.34 5.48 6.78
CA THR A 118 14.19 4.99 5.70
C THR A 118 14.19 3.47 5.71
N GLU A 119 14.24 2.85 4.54
CA GLU A 119 14.38 1.40 4.39
C GLU A 119 15.58 0.90 5.20
N GLY A 120 15.39 -0.18 5.97
CA GLY A 120 16.42 -0.75 6.84
C GLY A 120 16.74 0.02 8.13
N SER A 121 16.09 1.15 8.41
CA SER A 121 16.23 1.88 9.69
C SER A 121 15.27 1.33 10.75
N GLU A 122 15.78 1.07 11.95
CA GLU A 122 14.95 0.75 13.14
C GLU A 122 14.30 1.99 13.79
N THR A 123 14.58 3.18 13.25
CA THR A 123 14.06 4.44 13.76
C THR A 123 13.35 5.23 12.67
N GLY A 124 12.27 5.90 13.07
CA GLY A 124 11.49 6.77 12.21
C GLY A 124 11.03 8.02 12.95
N THR A 125 10.39 8.90 12.23
CA THR A 125 9.81 10.13 12.76
C THR A 125 8.30 10.12 12.53
N LYS A 126 7.55 10.61 13.52
CA LYS A 126 6.11 10.84 13.39
C LYS A 126 5.75 12.28 13.75
N MET A 127 4.72 12.81 13.11
CA MET A 127 4.18 14.13 13.40
C MET A 127 2.66 14.12 13.32
N LYS A 128 2.00 14.93 14.14
CA LYS A 128 0.54 15.04 14.11
C LYS A 128 0.13 15.85 12.89
N ILE A 129 -0.84 15.34 12.13
CA ILE A 129 -1.30 15.99 10.89
C ILE A 129 -1.88 17.38 11.17
N SER A 130 -2.55 17.57 12.30
CA SER A 130 -3.07 18.89 12.73
C SER A 130 -1.99 19.96 12.92
N SER A 131 -0.73 19.54 13.06
CA SER A 131 0.41 20.44 13.21
C SER A 131 1.06 20.80 11.86
N VAL A 132 0.59 20.21 10.75
CA VAL A 132 1.02 20.56 9.40
C VAL A 132 0.14 21.70 8.91
N GLU A 133 0.71 22.90 8.83
CA GLU A 133 0.04 24.06 8.24
C GLU A 133 -0.33 23.76 6.78
N GLY A 134 -1.59 24.04 6.39
CA GLY A 134 -2.11 23.81 5.03
C GLY A 134 -2.91 22.52 4.85
N TYR A 135 -2.84 21.51 5.74
CA TYR A 135 -3.59 20.26 5.56
C TYR A 135 -5.12 20.42 5.70
N ASN A 136 -5.59 21.35 6.53
CA ASN A 136 -7.03 21.56 6.78
C ASN A 136 -7.67 22.61 5.85
N SER A 137 -6.87 23.31 5.07
CA SER A 137 -7.35 24.34 4.16
C SER A 137 -7.42 23.71 2.78
N GLY A 138 -8.62 23.39 2.29
CA GLY A 138 -8.83 22.93 0.91
C GLY A 138 -8.53 23.98 -0.15
N ASP A 139 -7.54 24.83 0.11
CA ASP A 139 -7.07 25.91 -0.73
C ASP A 139 -5.70 25.49 -1.25
N SER A 140 -5.69 24.92 -2.45
CA SER A 140 -4.49 24.41 -3.15
C SER A 140 -3.56 25.54 -3.63
N THR A 141 -3.65 26.73 -3.05
CA THR A 141 -2.78 27.86 -3.37
C THR A 141 -1.89 28.13 -2.17
N ASP A 142 -0.64 27.66 -2.27
CA ASP A 142 0.47 28.03 -1.39
C ASP A 142 0.38 27.50 0.06
N SER A 143 0.48 26.18 0.23
CA SER A 143 0.82 25.60 1.54
C SER A 143 2.31 25.81 1.83
N SER A 144 2.62 27.02 2.28
CA SER A 144 3.94 27.42 2.78
C SER A 144 4.20 26.76 4.14
N ILE A 145 4.74 25.53 4.12
CA ILE A 145 5.46 24.97 5.29
C ILE A 145 6.48 26.02 5.77
N PRO A 146 6.53 26.34 7.08
CA PRO A 146 7.43 27.33 7.65
C PRO A 146 8.87 27.15 7.19
N ASP A 147 9.58 28.26 6.93
CA ASP A 147 10.96 28.27 6.42
C ASP A 147 11.96 27.44 7.27
N SER A 148 11.63 27.19 8.54
CA SER A 148 12.38 26.32 9.46
C SER A 148 12.39 24.83 9.08
N PHE A 149 11.56 24.39 8.14
CA PHE A 149 11.53 23.01 7.61
C PHE A 149 12.43 22.80 6.39
N LYS A 150 13.03 23.86 5.84
CA LYS A 150 13.79 23.80 4.58
C LYS A 150 15.25 23.34 4.72
N SER A 151 15.77 23.20 5.95
CA SER A 151 17.23 23.14 6.09
C SER A 151 17.84 21.75 5.84
N ASN A 152 17.27 20.64 6.30
CA ASN A 152 17.90 19.31 6.14
C ASN A 152 16.90 18.19 5.76
N THR A 153 15.66 18.57 5.46
CA THR A 153 14.50 17.69 5.20
C THR A 153 13.96 17.90 3.78
N ASN A 154 14.80 18.40 2.87
CA ASN A 154 14.36 18.89 1.56
C ASN A 154 13.74 17.78 0.70
N GLU A 155 14.29 16.58 0.65
CA GLU A 155 13.82 15.59 -0.34
C GLU A 155 12.50 14.92 0.01
N ALA A 156 12.23 14.63 1.29
CA ALA A 156 10.99 13.97 1.69
C ALA A 156 9.79 14.92 1.81
N LEU A 157 10.03 16.20 2.14
CA LEU A 157 8.97 17.20 2.22
C LEU A 157 8.71 17.91 0.88
N ASN A 158 9.71 18.00 -0.01
CA ASN A 158 9.46 18.43 -1.39
C ASN A 158 8.57 17.43 -2.12
N GLN A 159 8.72 16.13 -1.89
CA GLN A 159 7.80 15.09 -2.42
C GLN A 159 6.33 15.32 -2.04
N ILE A 160 6.03 15.97 -0.91
CA ILE A 160 4.63 16.23 -0.51
C ILE A 160 4.02 17.38 -1.33
N LYS A 161 4.84 18.34 -1.77
CA LYS A 161 4.41 19.52 -2.54
C LYS A 161 4.60 19.34 -4.04
N GLU A 162 5.48 18.44 -4.44
CA GLU A 162 5.78 18.21 -5.84
C GLU A 162 4.62 17.54 -6.54
N ASN A 163 4.38 18.01 -7.76
CA ASN A 163 3.43 17.38 -8.64
C ASN A 163 4.12 16.21 -9.32
N PHE A 164 3.53 15.03 -9.19
CA PHE A 164 3.95 13.84 -9.93
C PHE A 164 2.90 13.49 -10.97
N ASP A 165 3.36 12.87 -12.06
CA ASP A 165 2.49 12.23 -13.03
C ASP A 165 2.22 10.80 -12.57
N TYR A 166 1.13 10.62 -11.83
CA TYR A 166 0.73 9.33 -11.31
C TYR A 166 0.00 8.49 -12.36
N ASN A 167 0.37 7.22 -12.42
CA ASN A 167 -0.38 6.17 -13.11
C ASN A 167 -1.18 5.38 -12.07
N CYS A 168 -2.47 5.67 -11.95
CA CYS A 168 -3.33 5.13 -10.91
C CYS A 168 -4.27 4.05 -11.42
N MET A 169 -4.64 3.14 -10.52
CA MET A 169 -5.70 2.18 -10.72
C MET A 169 -6.56 2.11 -9.46
N LEU A 170 -7.85 1.79 -9.63
CA LEU A 170 -8.69 1.42 -8.49
C LEU A 170 -8.11 0.16 -7.84
N TRP A 171 -8.14 0.12 -6.52
CA TRP A 171 -7.76 -1.07 -5.76
C TRP A 171 -8.75 -1.32 -4.64
N LEU A 172 -8.85 -2.59 -4.23
CA LEU A 172 -9.57 -2.97 -3.03
C LEU A 172 -8.68 -2.68 -1.83
N ALA A 173 -9.02 -1.61 -1.10
CA ALA A 173 -8.21 -1.15 0.02
C ALA A 173 -8.04 -2.23 1.09
N ASP A 174 -6.78 -2.46 1.48
CA ASP A 174 -6.40 -3.28 2.62
C ASP A 174 -5.97 -2.35 3.76
N SER A 175 -6.63 -2.45 4.92
CA SER A 175 -6.33 -1.59 6.06
C SER A 175 -4.93 -1.79 6.62
N SER A 176 -4.37 -3.01 6.50
CA SER A 176 -3.03 -3.35 7.00
C SER A 176 -1.92 -2.59 6.26
N MET A 177 -2.18 -2.15 5.03
CA MET A 177 -1.23 -1.33 4.26
C MET A 177 -0.95 0.03 4.93
N PHE A 178 -1.83 0.50 5.82
CA PHE A 178 -1.70 1.79 6.49
C PHE A 178 -1.24 1.67 7.95
N GLU A 179 -0.83 0.47 8.38
CA GLU A 179 -0.26 0.25 9.70
C GLU A 179 1.25 0.46 9.66
N THR A 180 1.79 1.09 10.71
CA THR A 180 3.23 1.26 10.85
C THR A 180 3.92 -0.06 11.17
N PRO A 181 5.14 -0.31 10.65
CA PRO A 181 5.92 -1.49 11.00
C PRO A 181 6.25 -1.52 12.51
N SER A 182 6.21 -2.71 13.12
CA SER A 182 6.43 -2.88 14.58
C SER A 182 7.89 -2.83 14.99
N ASP A 183 8.81 -3.00 14.03
CA ASP A 183 10.26 -2.96 14.18
C ASP A 183 10.85 -1.55 14.05
N VAL A 184 10.02 -0.54 13.71
CA VAL A 184 10.44 0.86 13.64
C VAL A 184 9.95 1.63 14.86
N THR A 185 10.87 2.23 15.60
CA THR A 185 10.54 3.12 16.71
C THR A 185 10.36 4.55 16.20
N PHE A 186 9.14 5.08 16.34
CA PHE A 186 8.81 6.44 15.89
C PHE A 186 8.97 7.48 16.99
N THR A 187 9.87 8.44 16.75
CA THR A 187 10.06 9.61 17.61
C THR A 187 9.20 10.76 17.14
N GLU A 188 8.63 11.54 18.07
CA GLU A 188 7.87 12.73 17.70
C GLU A 188 8.80 13.79 17.14
N PHE A 189 8.46 14.29 15.96
CA PHE A 189 9.11 15.46 15.42
C PHE A 189 8.73 16.68 16.27
N ASN A 190 9.73 17.32 16.87
CA ASN A 190 9.58 18.61 17.52
C ASN A 190 10.64 19.55 16.96
N LEU A 191 10.22 20.70 16.42
CA LEU A 191 11.10 21.76 15.92
C LEU A 191 12.16 22.18 16.96
N SER A 192 11.86 22.02 18.25
CA SER A 192 12.75 22.38 19.36
C SER A 192 13.99 21.47 19.48
N ASN A 193 13.93 20.24 18.95
CA ASN A 193 15.02 19.26 19.05
C ASN A 193 16.10 19.44 17.95
N MET A 194 15.90 20.39 17.00
CA MET A 194 16.86 20.67 15.93
C MET A 194 17.94 21.69 16.30
N GLY A 195 17.87 22.32 17.48
CA GLY A 195 18.86 23.29 17.94
C GLY A 195 20.22 22.71 18.34
N SER A 196 20.42 21.39 18.30
CA SER A 196 21.61 20.72 18.82
C SER A 196 22.45 19.94 17.81
N PHE A 197 22.07 19.90 16.53
CA PHE A 197 22.94 19.39 15.47
C PHE A 197 23.65 20.56 14.80
N GLY A 198 24.63 21.10 15.54
CA GLY A 198 25.64 21.98 14.97
C GLY A 198 26.38 21.23 13.87
N LEU A 199 26.31 21.75 12.65
CA LEU A 199 27.27 21.44 11.61
C LEU A 199 28.66 21.94 12.09
N PRO A 200 29.76 21.21 11.83
CA PRO A 200 31.09 21.79 11.90
C PRO A 200 31.27 22.94 10.89
#